data_AF-A0A2E2MD59-F1
#
_entry.id   AF-A0A2E2MD59-F1
#
_cell.length_a   1.000
_cell.length_b   1.000
_cell.length_c   1.000
_cell.angle_alpha   90.00
_cell.angle_beta   90.00
_cell.angle_gamma   90.00
#
_symmetry.space_group_name_H-M   'P 1'
#
loop_
_entity.id
_entity.type
_entity.pdbx_description
1 polymer ?
#
loop_
_entity_poly.entity_id
_entity_poly.type
_entity_poly.pdbx_seq_one_letter_code
_entity_poly.pdbx_strand_id
1 'polypeptide(L)' 'MAERHKPKRADATIPMPDRGGALMPAGGAVIDAGMPYYRRLIADGDIVPVTDEATTKTRTGAPTRRGRSRERAKT' A
#
# COMPACT_ATOMS: atom_id res chain seq x y z
N MET A 1 -7.35 -18.38 8.95
CA MET A 1 -7.79 -18.02 7.58
C MET A 1 -6.57 -17.44 6.90
N ALA A 2 -6.23 -17.93 5.71
CA ALA A 2 -5.00 -17.52 5.03
C ALA A 2 -5.28 -16.25 4.21
N GLU A 3 -4.65 -15.13 4.58
CA GLU A 3 -4.87 -13.81 3.98
C GLU A 3 -3.55 -13.19 3.54
N ARG A 4 -3.59 -12.44 2.43
CA ARG A 4 -2.38 -11.82 1.88
C ARG A 4 -2.12 -10.47 2.53
N HIS A 5 -0.98 -10.36 3.21
CA HIS A 5 -0.54 -9.13 3.87
C HIS A 5 0.83 -8.72 3.35
N LYS A 6 1.10 -7.41 3.33
CA LYS A 6 2.41 -6.85 2.99
C LYS A 6 2.95 -6.00 4.12
N PRO A 7 4.28 -5.86 4.23
CA PRO A 7 4.88 -4.89 5.13
C PRO A 7 4.42 -3.47 4.78
N LYS A 8 4.12 -2.67 5.80
CA LYS A 8 3.75 -1.26 5.62
C LYS A 8 4.92 -0.43 5.08
N ARG A 9 6.14 -0.76 5.52
CA ARG A 9 7.39 -0.15 5.05
C ARG A 9 8.13 -1.12 4.14
N ALA A 10 8.67 -0.63 3.03
CA ALA A 10 9.35 -1.47 2.04
C ALA A 10 10.67 -2.10 2.56
N ASP A 11 11.27 -1.48 3.59
CA ASP A 11 12.49 -1.89 4.28
C ASP A 11 12.21 -2.72 5.56
N ALA A 12 10.93 -2.96 5.90
CA ALA A 12 10.59 -3.72 7.08
C ALA A 12 11.03 -5.19 6.93
N THR A 13 11.85 -5.64 7.87
CA THR A 13 12.39 -7.00 7.93
C THR A 13 11.51 -7.84 8.84
N ILE A 14 10.49 -8.49 8.28
CA ILE A 14 9.48 -9.24 9.05
C ILE A 14 9.73 -10.74 8.88
N PRO A 15 10.19 -11.47 9.91
CA PRO A 15 10.39 -12.91 9.80
C PRO A 15 9.06 -13.66 9.72
N MET A 16 9.06 -14.72 8.92
CA MET A 16 7.93 -15.64 8.75
C MET A 16 8.24 -16.97 9.45
N PRO A 17 7.82 -17.15 10.72
CA PRO A 17 8.14 -18.36 11.48
C PRO A 17 7.56 -19.64 10.87
N ASP A 18 6.44 -19.56 10.16
CA ASP A 18 5.83 -20.66 9.42
C ASP A 18 6.63 -21.10 8.18
N ARG A 19 7.58 -20.27 7.72
CA ARG A 19 8.47 -20.56 6.58
C ARG A 19 9.93 -20.67 6.97
N GLY A 20 10.21 -21.23 8.15
CA GLY A 20 11.58 -21.45 8.61
C GLY A 20 12.35 -20.15 8.85
N GLY A 21 11.66 -19.05 9.18
CA GLY A 21 12.27 -17.76 9.43
C GLY A 21 12.59 -16.94 8.17
N ALA A 22 12.09 -17.34 7.01
CA ALA A 22 12.19 -16.54 5.79
C ALA A 22 11.60 -15.14 5.99
N LEU A 23 12.09 -14.12 5.29
CA LEU A 23 11.59 -12.76 5.42
C LEU A 23 10.35 -12.54 4.54
N MET A 24 9.39 -11.78 5.05
CA MET A 24 8.21 -11.38 4.29
C MET A 24 8.63 -10.50 3.11
N PRO A 25 8.24 -10.85 1.87
CA PRO A 25 8.55 -10.03 0.71
C PRO A 25 7.78 -8.71 0.75
N ALA A 26 8.37 -7.65 0.19
CA ALA A 26 7.72 -6.34 0.10
C ALA A 26 6.39 -6.36 -0.67
N GLY A 27 6.25 -7.28 -1.63
CA GLY A 27 4.99 -7.52 -2.37
C GLY A 27 3.91 -8.26 -1.56
N GLY A 28 4.22 -8.64 -0.33
CA GLY A 28 3.33 -9.36 0.58
C GLY A 28 3.30 -10.86 0.39
N ALA A 29 2.96 -11.56 1.47
CA ALA A 29 2.84 -13.00 1.54
C ALA A 29 1.48 -13.41 2.11
N VAL A 30 1.07 -14.62 1.78
CA VAL A 30 -0.08 -15.26 2.43
C VAL A 30 0.38 -15.74 3.81
N ILE A 31 -0.30 -15.23 4.84
CA ILE A 31 -0.07 -15.52 6.25
C ILE A 31 -1.35 -16.00 6.91
N ASP A 32 -1.24 -16.74 8.00
CA ASP A 32 -2.41 -17.05 8.83
C ASP A 32 -2.63 -15.95 9.87
N ALA A 33 -3.66 -15.12 9.65
CA ALA A 33 -4.04 -14.05 10.57
C ALA A 33 -4.51 -14.58 11.94
N GLY A 34 -4.78 -15.90 12.06
CA GLY A 34 -5.07 -16.55 13.33
C GLY A 34 -3.84 -16.76 14.22
N MET A 35 -2.62 -16.74 13.67
CA MET A 35 -1.41 -16.93 14.46
C MET A 35 -1.13 -15.69 15.33
N PRO A 36 -0.83 -15.86 16.64
CA PRO A 36 -0.60 -14.74 17.56
C PRO A 36 0.50 -13.77 17.09
N TYR A 37 1.53 -14.30 16.42
CA TYR A 37 2.61 -13.51 15.85
C TYR A 37 2.11 -12.50 14.82
N TYR A 38 1.42 -12.99 13.78
CA TYR A 38 0.89 -12.13 12.72
C TYR A 38 -0.23 -11.22 13.21
N ARG A 39 -1.08 -11.71 14.11
CA ARG A 39 -2.15 -10.91 14.70
C ARG A 39 -1.63 -9.65 15.42
N ARG A 40 -0.49 -9.74 16.10
CA ARG A 40 0.17 -8.57 16.73
C ARG A 40 0.67 -7.59 15.69
N LEU A 41 1.40 -8.05 14.68
CA LEU A 41 1.89 -7.21 13.60
C LEU A 41 0.78 -6.49 12.83
N ILE A 42 -0.37 -7.14 12.64
CA ILE A 42 -1.56 -6.53 12.03
C ILE A 42 -2.12 -5.45 12.97
N ALA A 43 -2.24 -5.74 14.26
CA ALA A 43 -2.77 -4.80 15.26
C ALA A 43 -1.86 -3.56 15.44
N ASP A 44 -0.55 -3.75 15.41
CA ASP A 44 0.45 -2.67 15.47
C ASP A 44 0.52 -1.88 14.15
N GLY A 45 0.00 -2.47 13.06
CA GLY A 45 -0.01 -1.89 11.72
C GLY A 45 1.34 -1.98 11.00
N ASP A 46 2.21 -2.91 11.42
CA ASP A 46 3.47 -3.22 10.76
C ASP A 46 3.26 -3.94 9.43
N ILE A 47 2.22 -4.77 9.36
CA ILE A 47 1.74 -5.38 8.11
C ILE A 47 0.29 -4.97 7.86
N VAL A 48 -0.03 -4.78 6.59
CA VAL A 48 -1.35 -4.37 6.14
C VAL A 48 -1.88 -5.36 5.11
N PRO A 49 -3.21 -5.59 5.06
CA PRO A 49 -3.79 -6.41 4.02
C PRO A 49 -3.44 -5.84 2.65
N VAL A 50 -3.13 -6.72 1.70
CA VAL A 50 -2.95 -6.32 0.30
C VAL A 50 -4.34 -6.11 -0.29
N THR A 51 -4.90 -4.91 -0.09
CA THR A 51 -5.99 -4.43 -0.93
C THR A 51 -5.39 -4.02 -2.28
N ASP A 52 -6.04 -4.39 -3.38
CA ASP A 52 -5.63 -4.09 -4.76
C ASP A 52 -5.66 -2.57 -5.10
N GLU A 53 -5.79 -1.69 -4.09
CA GLU A 53 -5.93 -0.24 -4.21
C GLU A 53 -4.61 0.51 -4.52
N ALA A 54 -3.61 -0.16 -5.09
CA ALA A 54 -2.38 0.50 -5.54
C ALA A 54 -2.52 1.18 -6.92
N THR A 55 -3.74 1.43 -7.41
CA THR A 55 -4.01 2.45 -8.42
C THR A 55 -4.80 3.56 -7.77
N THR A 56 -4.14 4.67 -7.43
CA THR A 56 -4.66 6.04 -7.18
C THR A 56 -3.83 6.71 -6.09
N LYS A 57 -2.61 7.17 -6.42
CA LYS A 57 -2.05 8.45 -5.93
C LYS A 57 -0.68 8.75 -6.56
N THR A 58 -0.71 8.94 -7.87
CA THR A 58 0.23 9.81 -8.60
C THR A 58 -0.67 10.51 -9.61
N ARG A 59 -1.05 11.78 -9.46
CA ARG A 59 -0.18 12.96 -9.42
C ARG A 59 -0.90 14.09 -8.65
N THR A 60 -0.41 14.42 -7.46
CA THR A 60 -0.53 15.80 -6.95
C THR A 60 0.53 16.63 -7.67
N GLY A 61 0.18 17.09 -8.87
CA GLY A 61 0.91 18.13 -9.59
C GLY A 61 -0.02 19.32 -9.77
N ALA A 62 -0.20 20.12 -8.71
CA ALA A 62 -0.70 21.48 -8.82
C ALA A 62 0.45 22.40 -9.30
N PRO A 63 0.21 23.66 -9.67
CA PRO A 63 -0.83 24.25 -10.51
C PRO A 63 -0.19 25.02 -11.69
N THR A 64 -0.87 25.24 -12.83
CA THR A 64 -0.43 26.28 -13.78
C THR A 64 -1.61 27.09 -14.32
N ARG A 65 -1.51 28.37 -13.99
CA ARG A 65 -2.34 29.51 -14.33
C ARG A 65 -1.96 29.96 -15.75
N ARG A 66 -2.74 29.56 -16.76
CA ARG A 66 -2.81 30.16 -18.11
C ARG A 66 -4.22 29.88 -18.61
N GLY A 67 -5.09 30.81 -18.96
CA GLY A 67 -4.95 32.21 -19.29
C GLY A 67 -6.11 32.51 -20.24
N ARG A 68 -6.80 33.62 -20.00
CA ARG A 68 -7.79 34.28 -20.89
C ARG A 68 -9.11 33.55 -21.17
N SER A 69 -10.08 33.92 -20.35
CA SER A 69 -11.40 34.33 -20.82
C SER A 69 -11.32 35.39 -21.93
N ARG A 70 -12.36 35.37 -22.78
CA ARG A 70 -12.80 36.39 -23.75
C ARG A 70 -12.03 36.46 -25.07
N GLU A 71 -12.68 35.97 -26.12
CA GLU A 71 -12.92 36.83 -27.27
C GLU A 71 -14.34 36.63 -27.82
N ARG A 72 -15.12 37.72 -27.70
CA ARG A 72 -16.36 37.99 -28.44
C ARG A 72 -15.94 38.69 -29.73
N ALA A 73 -16.47 38.27 -30.89
CA ALA A 73 -16.98 39.12 -32.01
C ALA A 73 -17.15 38.22 -33.24
N LYS A 74 -18.37 37.92 -33.69
CA LYS A 74 -19.22 38.71 -34.60
C LYS A 74 -18.65 38.72 -36.03
N THR A 75 -19.24 37.89 -36.90
CA THR A 75 -19.40 38.15 -38.33
C THR A 75 -20.74 37.57 -38.74
#